data_AF-A0AAW3TDV5-F1
#
_entry.id   AF-A0AAW3TDV5-F1
#
_cell.length_a   1.000
_cell.length_b   1.000
_cell.length_c   1.000
_cell.angle_alpha   90.00
_cell.angle_beta   90.00
_cell.angle_gamma   90.00
#
_symmetry.space_group_name_H-M   'P 1'
#
loop_
_entity.id
_entity.type
_entity.pdbx_description
1 polymer ?
#
loop_
_entity_poly.entity_id
_entity_poly.type
_entity_poly.pdbx_seq_one_letter_code
_entity_poly.pdbx_strand_id
1 'polypeptide(L)'
;MAATHPGIRFPDRAEALASFEGYRVFLDPWEPIANELQSQWTGVALREESGILGIFGPQGAGKTLLTKKLLADFEVTKSSQAGLVVDQNNFWHRVSGGKSLDPELIASGTEKTEFKEVENNRDWVSDAEAFAQSRDRVRARVLLADNAERAYFRQGLVDMTDIEFMKNSRDPELTRLAAERLVDKLRTTLRGTLLIVLSNDDEFLLQLQDAVEHQHEDLMALSTLGLPDSATKETIIRVNTNRLNPASYWSAIDQASETDRLALKQALGGDATFPNSFRAVDTASKNRIGRPARRNVITLVALSPSSTAGYDPAKIGTLKRTDVAHKWMSLTTYHEDWAPDSLGTREKGLLESEWDLRVCVLGDAFVASLLAAGGGDIPQKAQVQSLLSELKTFRGPGTKEPTRVADTARYASMIDLWNPSAYDTSAFWSSGQARSTLYEPALKQVLPGYNTTTSGFLTYRPDFVVNDFSPASVLNSISDDPKAIRQAIRRDAHVFEFTAIESTTSEKIKSYLASKLPVYVEITQEQ
;
A
#
# COMPACT_ATOMS: atom_id res chain seq x y z
N MET A 1 -18.60 17.09 -21.12
CA MET A 1 -17.32 17.68 -20.69
C MET A 1 -16.55 16.57 -19.99
N ALA A 2 -15.36 16.22 -20.49
CA ALA A 2 -14.52 15.23 -19.81
C ALA A 2 -14.06 15.84 -18.48
N ALA A 3 -14.42 15.22 -17.36
CA ALA A 3 -13.89 15.61 -16.06
C ALA A 3 -12.38 15.45 -16.11
N THR A 4 -11.64 16.57 -16.12
CA THR A 4 -10.20 16.59 -15.92
C THR A 4 -9.92 15.95 -14.57
N HIS A 5 -9.33 14.74 -14.57
CA HIS A 5 -8.89 14.10 -13.34
C HIS A 5 -7.90 15.04 -12.65
N PRO A 6 -8.06 15.37 -11.36
CA PRO A 6 -7.19 16.32 -10.66
C PRO A 6 -5.70 15.93 -10.55
N GLY A 7 -5.25 14.85 -11.21
CA GLY A 7 -3.95 14.24 -11.03
C GLY A 7 -3.89 13.37 -9.77
N ILE A 8 -2.75 12.74 -9.53
CA ILE A 8 -2.50 12.04 -8.27
C ILE A 8 -1.77 12.97 -7.29
N ARG A 9 -2.15 12.86 -6.03
CA ARG A 9 -1.56 13.52 -4.88
C ARG A 9 -0.44 12.64 -4.33
N PHE A 10 0.76 13.21 -4.24
CA PHE A 10 1.93 12.60 -3.60
C PHE A 10 2.85 13.69 -3.02
N PRO A 11 3.66 13.36 -1.99
CA PRO A 11 4.62 14.32 -1.44
C PRO A 11 5.81 14.48 -2.39
N ASP A 12 6.05 15.70 -2.88
CA ASP A 12 7.24 16.00 -3.70
C ASP A 12 8.54 15.87 -2.92
N ARG A 13 8.48 16.08 -1.60
CA ARG A 13 9.62 15.98 -0.68
C ARG A 13 9.19 15.44 0.68
N ALA A 14 10.14 14.88 1.44
CA ALA A 14 9.89 14.30 2.76
C ALA A 14 9.36 15.31 3.78
N GLU A 15 9.72 16.59 3.66
CA GLU A 15 9.25 17.68 4.50
C GLU A 15 7.76 17.95 4.37
N ALA A 16 7.16 17.59 3.24
CA ALA A 16 5.74 17.76 3.02
C ALA A 16 4.89 16.66 3.68
N LEU A 17 5.49 15.57 4.19
CA LEU A 17 4.76 14.38 4.65
C LEU A 17 3.72 14.65 5.73
N ALA A 18 3.92 15.65 6.58
CA ALA A 18 2.93 16.05 7.58
C ALA A 18 1.58 16.43 6.94
N SER A 19 1.59 16.87 5.68
CA SER A 19 0.39 17.20 4.91
C SER A 19 -0.25 15.99 4.22
N PHE A 20 0.35 14.80 4.27
CA PHE A 20 -0.10 13.59 3.55
C PHE A 20 -0.44 12.47 4.53
N GLU A 21 -1.48 12.71 5.32
CA GLU A 21 -2.08 11.69 6.19
C GLU A 21 -2.41 10.44 5.37
N GLY A 22 -1.87 9.30 5.78
CA GLY A 22 -2.02 8.01 5.09
C GLY A 22 -0.83 7.57 4.23
N TYR A 23 0.20 8.38 4.02
CA TYR A 23 1.43 7.91 3.36
C TYR A 23 2.11 6.80 4.19
N ARG A 24 2.47 5.70 3.54
CA ARG A 24 3.16 4.55 4.13
C ARG A 24 4.64 4.58 3.78
N VAL A 25 5.48 4.58 4.82
CA VAL A 25 6.93 4.39 4.70
C VAL A 25 7.24 2.90 4.79
N PHE A 26 7.93 2.36 3.79
CA PHE A 26 8.36 0.97 3.74
C PHE A 26 9.79 0.87 4.27
N LEU A 27 10.01 0.04 5.29
CA LEU A 27 11.31 -0.07 5.95
C LEU A 27 12.19 -1.19 5.40
N ASP A 28 11.61 -2.18 4.72
CA ASP A 28 12.36 -3.34 4.22
C ASP A 28 13.51 -2.97 3.25
N PRO A 29 13.36 -1.97 2.35
CA PRO A 29 14.49 -1.48 1.55
C PRO A 29 15.66 -0.93 2.37
N TRP A 30 15.41 -0.54 3.63
CA TRP A 30 16.39 0.06 4.52
C TRP A 30 16.95 -0.93 5.55
N GLU A 31 16.61 -2.21 5.44
CA GLU A 31 17.13 -3.25 6.34
C GLU A 31 18.67 -3.27 6.39
N PRO A 32 19.42 -3.13 5.27
CA PRO A 32 20.88 -3.02 5.34
C PRO A 32 21.35 -1.81 6.16
N ILE A 33 20.68 -0.66 6.03
CA ILE A 33 20.98 0.54 6.80
C ILE A 33 20.67 0.32 8.29
N ALA A 34 19.54 -0.33 8.61
CA ALA A 34 19.16 -0.64 9.98
C ALA A 34 20.21 -1.53 10.67
N ASN A 35 20.73 -2.54 9.96
CA ASN A 35 21.77 -3.43 10.49
C ASN A 35 23.09 -2.68 10.71
N GLU A 36 23.51 -1.82 9.76
CA GLU A 36 24.73 -1.03 9.93
C GLU A 36 24.58 -0.03 11.08
N LEU A 37 23.46 0.69 11.13
CA LEU A 37 23.15 1.62 12.21
C LEU A 37 23.09 0.91 13.57
N GLN A 38 22.54 -0.29 13.64
CA GLN A 38 22.57 -1.10 14.86
C GLN A 38 24.01 -1.41 15.29
N SER A 39 24.86 -1.85 14.36
CA SER A 39 26.26 -2.17 14.65
C SER A 39 27.00 -0.97 15.27
N GLN A 40 26.90 0.18 14.60
CA GLN A 40 27.54 1.43 15.04
C GLN A 40 26.96 1.93 16.37
N TRP A 41 25.63 1.96 16.49
CA TRP A 41 24.95 2.41 17.70
C TRP A 41 25.27 1.54 18.91
N THR A 42 25.39 0.22 18.73
CA THR A 42 25.72 -0.71 19.82
C THR A 42 27.11 -0.42 20.41
N GLY A 43 28.09 -0.06 19.57
CA GLY A 43 29.41 0.38 20.02
C GLY A 43 29.31 1.62 20.91
N VAL A 44 28.56 2.63 20.46
CA VAL A 44 28.33 3.85 21.23
C VAL A 44 27.59 3.58 22.55
N ALA A 45 26.49 2.83 22.50
CA ALA A 45 25.62 2.60 23.66
C ALA A 45 26.21 1.69 24.74
N LEU A 46 27.04 0.71 24.36
CA LEU A 46 27.63 -0.26 25.29
C LEU A 46 29.07 0.06 25.69
N ARG A 47 29.86 0.63 24.77
CA ARG A 47 31.31 0.84 24.95
C ARG A 47 31.70 2.31 25.04
N GLU A 48 30.74 3.24 24.91
CA GLU A 48 30.97 4.69 24.90
C GLU A 48 31.98 5.10 23.80
N GLU A 49 31.99 4.33 22.72
CA GLU A 49 32.76 4.62 21.51
C GLU A 49 32.14 5.81 20.78
N SER A 50 32.96 6.51 20.02
CA SER A 50 32.49 7.48 19.03
C SER A 50 32.53 6.80 17.67
N GLY A 51 31.61 7.17 16.78
CA GLY A 51 31.55 6.59 15.43
C GLY A 51 30.92 7.55 14.44
N ILE A 52 31.22 7.35 13.17
CA ILE A 52 30.62 8.07 12.05
C ILE A 52 29.99 7.05 11.12
N LEU A 53 28.71 7.24 10.78
CA LEU A 53 28.04 6.49 9.73
C LEU A 53 27.72 7.43 8.57
N GLY A 54 28.49 7.32 7.49
CA GLY A 54 28.21 8.00 6.24
C GLY A 54 27.18 7.24 5.41
N ILE A 55 26.08 7.89 5.05
CA ILE A 55 25.03 7.33 4.19
C ILE A 55 24.95 8.16 2.89
N PHE A 56 25.35 7.58 1.76
CA PHE A 56 25.22 8.23 0.46
C PHE A 56 24.19 7.54 -0.42
N GLY A 57 23.61 8.29 -1.35
CA GLY A 57 22.73 7.76 -2.38
C GLY A 57 22.24 8.87 -3.30
N PRO A 58 21.61 8.54 -4.44
CA PRO A 58 21.16 9.56 -5.38
C PRO A 58 20.08 10.47 -4.75
N GLN A 59 19.94 11.67 -5.31
CA GLN A 59 18.88 12.60 -4.91
C GLN A 59 17.50 11.92 -5.11
N GLY A 60 16.66 11.93 -4.08
CA GLY A 60 15.33 11.29 -4.15
C GLY A 60 15.29 9.80 -3.81
N ALA A 61 16.40 9.21 -3.32
CA ALA A 61 16.42 7.85 -2.75
C ALA A 61 15.75 7.73 -1.37
N GLY A 62 15.42 8.86 -0.73
CA GLY A 62 14.72 8.88 0.56
C GLY A 62 15.61 9.13 1.79
N LYS A 63 16.80 9.72 1.65
CA LYS A 63 17.70 10.07 2.78
C LYS A 63 17.03 10.94 3.85
N THR A 64 16.42 12.06 3.46
CA THR A 64 15.68 12.93 4.38
C THR A 64 14.41 12.24 4.94
N LEU A 65 13.85 11.25 4.23
CA LEU A 65 12.72 10.47 4.75
C LEU A 65 13.18 9.49 5.83
N LEU A 66 14.35 8.85 5.62
CA LEU A 66 14.98 7.97 6.58
C LEU A 66 15.27 8.70 7.90
N THR A 67 15.89 9.89 7.86
CA THR A 67 16.21 10.67 9.08
C THR A 67 14.96 11.06 9.85
N LYS A 68 13.94 11.59 9.15
CA LYS A 68 12.67 11.97 9.76
C LYS A 68 11.93 10.78 10.36
N LYS A 69 11.94 9.64 9.68
CA LYS A 69 11.33 8.41 10.18
C LYS A 69 12.05 7.89 11.41
N LEU A 70 13.38 7.86 11.42
CA LEU A 70 14.19 7.47 12.57
C LEU A 70 13.90 8.36 13.80
N LEU A 71 13.90 9.68 13.64
CA LEU A 71 13.60 10.63 14.71
C LEU A 71 12.17 10.47 15.24
N ALA A 72 11.18 10.44 14.35
CA ALA A 72 9.78 10.31 14.73
C ALA A 72 9.52 8.99 15.47
N ASP A 73 10.09 7.89 14.97
CA ASP A 73 9.94 6.58 15.58
C ASP A 73 10.63 6.48 16.95
N PHE A 74 11.80 7.11 17.10
CA PHE A 74 12.46 7.25 18.39
C PHE A 74 11.59 8.01 19.39
N GLU A 75 11.03 9.17 19.03
CA GLU A 75 10.18 9.96 19.93
C GLU A 75 8.87 9.26 20.30
N VAL A 76 8.25 8.54 19.35
CA VAL A 76 7.09 7.67 19.63
C VAL A 76 7.45 6.57 20.63
N THR A 77 8.63 5.95 20.48
CA THR A 77 9.10 4.91 21.40
C THR A 77 9.39 5.49 22.78
N LYS A 78 10.05 6.65 22.84
CA LYS A 78 10.42 7.35 24.07
C LYS A 78 9.19 7.77 24.87
N SER A 79 8.16 8.29 24.20
CA SER A 79 6.91 8.68 24.84
C SER A 79 6.04 7.50 25.30
N SER A 80 6.27 6.28 24.78
CA SER A 80 5.48 5.08 25.07
C SER A 80 6.17 4.05 25.97
N GLN A 81 7.31 4.37 26.60
CA GLN A 81 8.12 3.42 27.37
C GLN A 81 7.37 2.62 28.44
N ALA A 82 6.38 3.21 29.13
CA ALA A 82 5.61 2.53 30.18
C ALA A 82 4.65 1.43 29.65
N GLY A 83 4.45 1.35 28.34
CA GLY A 83 3.56 0.38 27.68
C GLY A 83 4.06 0.04 26.28
N LEU A 84 5.37 -0.16 26.13
CA LEU A 84 6.02 -0.39 24.85
C LEU A 84 5.36 -1.56 24.10
N VAL A 85 4.83 -1.28 22.92
CA VAL A 85 4.34 -2.29 21.97
C VAL A 85 5.33 -2.34 20.80
N VAL A 86 5.90 -3.52 20.57
CA VAL A 86 6.83 -3.71 19.46
C VAL A 86 6.08 -3.60 18.13
N ASP A 87 6.53 -2.64 17.31
CA ASP A 87 6.05 -2.41 15.94
C ASP A 87 7.15 -2.69 14.92
N GLN A 88 6.86 -3.55 13.93
CA GLN A 88 7.76 -3.88 12.81
C GLN A 88 7.92 -2.73 11.80
N ASN A 89 7.00 -1.76 11.82
CA ASN A 89 7.03 -0.54 10.99
C ASN A 89 7.66 0.66 11.72
N ASN A 90 8.30 0.41 12.87
CA ASN A 90 9.10 1.38 13.59
C ASN A 90 10.59 1.10 13.32
N PHE A 91 11.27 2.04 12.66
CA PHE A 91 12.65 1.91 12.24
C PHE A 91 13.60 1.90 13.44
N TRP A 92 13.31 2.66 14.49
CA TRP A 92 14.09 2.64 15.72
C TRP A 92 14.02 1.29 16.44
N HIS A 93 12.87 0.60 16.41
CA HIS A 93 12.76 -0.76 16.95
C HIS A 93 13.65 -1.75 16.19
N ARG A 94 13.76 -1.63 14.87
CA ARG A 94 14.67 -2.47 14.05
C ARG A 94 16.14 -2.23 14.45
N VAL A 95 16.51 -0.98 14.67
CA VAL A 95 17.88 -0.60 15.08
C VAL A 95 18.19 -1.08 16.50
N SER A 96 17.32 -0.77 17.47
CA SER A 96 17.59 -1.02 18.90
C SER A 96 17.28 -2.45 19.35
N GLY A 97 16.24 -3.07 18.79
CA GLY A 97 15.82 -4.44 19.10
C GLY A 97 16.46 -5.52 18.22
N GLY A 98 17.12 -5.12 17.13
CA GLY A 98 17.70 -6.03 16.15
C GLY A 98 16.69 -6.92 15.46
N LYS A 99 17.17 -8.03 14.89
CA LYS A 99 16.35 -8.99 14.13
C LYS A 99 15.23 -9.63 14.94
N SER A 100 15.40 -9.79 16.25
CA SER A 100 14.39 -10.34 17.15
C SER A 100 13.35 -9.32 17.61
N LEU A 101 13.59 -8.02 17.37
CA LEU A 101 12.79 -6.90 17.87
C LEU A 101 12.50 -7.03 19.37
N ASP A 102 13.56 -7.29 20.15
CA ASP A 102 13.44 -7.57 21.57
C ASP A 102 12.93 -6.33 22.34
N PRO A 103 11.76 -6.40 23.02
CA PRO A 103 11.19 -5.27 23.75
C PRO A 103 12.13 -4.71 24.83
N GLU A 104 12.91 -5.56 25.51
CA GLU A 104 13.82 -5.13 26.59
C GLU A 104 15.00 -4.35 26.02
N LEU A 105 15.56 -4.81 24.90
CA LEU A 105 16.64 -4.10 24.20
C LEU A 105 16.15 -2.75 23.65
N ILE A 106 14.94 -2.72 23.09
CA ILE A 106 14.32 -1.48 22.62
C ILE A 106 14.14 -0.49 23.77
N ALA A 107 13.56 -0.93 24.90
CA ALA A 107 13.32 -0.07 26.06
C ALA A 107 14.64 0.51 26.63
N SER A 108 15.61 -0.37 26.92
CA SER A 108 16.92 0.02 27.45
C SER A 108 17.70 0.90 26.46
N GLY A 109 17.64 0.57 25.16
CA GLY A 109 18.29 1.34 24.11
C GLY A 109 17.71 2.74 23.99
N THR A 110 16.39 2.86 24.03
CA THR A 110 15.67 4.14 23.98
C THR A 110 15.99 5.01 25.19
N GLU A 111 16.00 4.46 26.40
CA GLU A 111 16.29 5.20 27.63
C GLU A 111 17.71 5.81 27.63
N LYS A 112 18.67 5.10 27.03
CA LYS A 112 20.09 5.49 27.02
C LYS A 112 20.48 6.36 25.83
N THR A 113 19.58 6.59 24.88
CA THR A 113 19.87 7.29 23.63
C THR A 113 19.21 8.67 23.62
N GLU A 114 19.89 9.66 23.08
CA GLU A 114 19.28 10.93 22.68
C GLU A 114 19.66 11.27 21.24
N PHE A 115 18.71 11.84 20.51
CA PHE A 115 18.90 12.28 19.14
C PHE A 115 18.95 13.81 19.05
N LYS A 116 19.77 14.33 18.14
CA LYS A 116 19.73 15.73 17.70
C LYS A 116 19.97 15.83 16.20
N GLU A 117 19.06 16.50 15.52
CA GLU A 117 19.29 16.91 14.12
C GLU A 117 20.25 18.09 14.09
N VAL A 118 21.22 18.02 13.19
CA VAL A 118 22.18 19.08 12.92
C VAL A 118 21.52 20.10 12.00
N GLU A 119 21.38 21.33 12.48
CA GLU A 119 20.86 22.42 11.67
C GLU A 119 21.88 22.82 10.59
N ASN A 120 21.37 23.21 9.42
CA ASN A 120 22.18 23.71 8.30
C ASN A 120 22.64 25.16 8.58
N ASN A 121 23.49 25.31 9.59
CA ASN A 121 24.10 26.56 10.02
C ASN A 121 25.59 26.34 10.30
N ARG A 122 26.38 27.43 10.39
CA ARG A 122 27.83 27.34 10.63
C ARG A 122 28.16 26.92 12.07
N ASP A 123 27.29 27.25 13.02
CA ASP A 123 27.54 27.07 14.44
C ASP A 123 27.17 25.66 14.94
N TRP A 124 26.85 24.74 14.02
CA TRP A 124 26.36 23.41 14.34
C TRP A 124 27.29 22.58 15.22
N VAL A 125 28.61 22.79 15.09
CA VAL A 125 29.61 22.10 15.93
C VAL A 125 29.48 22.58 17.37
N SER A 126 29.38 23.89 17.60
CA SER A 126 29.16 24.48 18.93
C SER A 126 27.83 24.00 19.52
N ASP A 127 26.78 23.91 18.69
CA ASP A 127 25.47 23.40 19.10
C ASP A 127 25.52 21.91 19.47
N ALA A 128 26.32 21.11 18.76
CA ALA A 128 26.55 19.70 19.06
C ALA A 128 27.35 19.53 20.37
N GLU A 129 28.35 20.36 20.61
CA GLU A 129 29.13 20.36 21.85
C GLU A 129 28.28 20.74 23.06
N ALA A 130 27.46 21.79 22.93
CA ALA A 130 26.52 22.19 23.97
C ALA A 130 25.51 21.06 24.28
N PHE A 131 25.02 20.37 23.24
CA PHE A 131 24.16 19.20 23.41
C PHE A 131 24.87 18.07 24.16
N ALA A 132 26.11 17.75 23.79
CA ALA A 132 26.93 16.74 24.45
C ALA A 132 27.21 17.07 25.92
N GLN A 133 27.35 18.34 26.28
CA GLN A 133 27.59 18.77 27.67
C GLN A 133 26.32 18.84 28.54
N SER A 134 25.13 18.87 27.92
CA SER A 134 23.89 19.23 28.61
C SER A 134 23.29 18.17 29.56
N ARG A 135 23.79 16.92 29.61
CA ARG A 135 23.19 15.86 30.45
C ARG A 135 24.19 14.84 31.01
N ASP A 136 24.15 14.64 32.33
CA ASP A 136 24.95 13.67 33.09
C ASP A 136 24.51 12.18 32.96
N ARG A 137 23.39 11.89 32.29
CA ARG A 137 22.75 10.54 32.33
C ARG A 137 22.62 9.80 31.00
N VAL A 138 22.97 10.41 29.87
CA VAL A 138 22.77 9.81 28.54
C VAL A 138 24.06 9.17 28.05
N ARG A 139 24.00 7.87 27.71
CA ARG A 139 25.18 7.10 27.30
C ARG A 139 25.44 7.12 25.79
N ALA A 140 24.39 7.13 24.97
CA ALA A 140 24.50 7.19 23.52
C ALA A 140 23.92 8.49 22.97
N ARG A 141 24.73 9.25 22.24
CA ARG A 141 24.29 10.47 21.55
C ARG A 141 24.30 10.19 20.06
N VAL A 142 23.21 10.51 19.37
CA VAL A 142 23.13 10.38 17.92
C VAL A 142 22.89 11.75 17.30
N LEU A 143 23.85 12.19 16.48
CA LEU A 143 23.76 13.43 15.71
C LEU A 143 23.43 13.10 14.25
N LEU A 144 22.46 13.79 13.65
CA LEU A 144 22.04 13.56 12.27
C LEU A 144 22.35 14.78 11.41
N ALA A 145 23.32 14.67 10.51
CA ALA A 145 23.69 15.73 9.56
C ALA A 145 23.18 15.39 8.15
N ASP A 146 22.08 16.03 7.73
CA ASP A 146 21.51 15.84 6.38
C ASP A 146 22.11 16.81 5.35
N ASN A 147 22.26 16.36 4.10
CA ASN A 147 22.91 17.08 3.00
C ASN A 147 24.29 17.65 3.36
N ALA A 148 25.13 16.84 4.01
CA ALA A 148 26.45 17.23 4.53
C ALA A 148 27.47 17.63 3.45
N GLU A 149 27.20 17.35 2.16
CA GLU A 149 28.02 17.84 1.05
C GLU A 149 28.05 19.38 0.97
N ARG A 150 27.03 20.03 1.56
CA ARG A 150 26.89 21.49 1.59
C ARG A 150 27.93 22.15 2.49
N ALA A 151 28.06 23.46 2.29
CA ALA A 151 29.09 24.27 2.93
C ALA A 151 29.06 24.20 4.47
N TYR A 152 27.87 24.19 5.08
CA TYR A 152 27.71 24.25 6.54
C TYR A 152 28.52 23.19 7.30
N PHE A 153 28.59 21.96 6.77
CA PHE A 153 29.23 20.84 7.44
C PHE A 153 30.74 21.11 7.59
N ARG A 154 31.40 21.39 6.47
CA ARG A 154 32.83 21.73 6.43
C ARG A 154 33.12 23.05 7.14
N GLN A 155 32.33 24.10 6.86
CA GLN A 155 32.52 25.42 7.46
C GLN A 155 32.44 25.41 8.97
N GLY A 156 31.51 24.65 9.56
CA GLY A 156 31.39 24.53 11.00
C GLY A 156 32.58 23.81 11.64
N LEU A 157 33.15 22.80 10.97
CA LEU A 157 34.32 22.07 11.47
C LEU A 157 35.60 22.90 11.43
N VAL A 158 35.75 23.78 10.43
CA VAL A 158 36.96 24.60 10.25
C VAL A 158 36.79 26.06 10.71
N ASP A 159 35.62 26.41 11.28
CA ASP A 159 35.21 27.77 11.67
C ASP A 159 35.49 28.82 10.59
N MET A 160 34.99 28.56 9.38
CA MET A 160 35.25 29.36 8.19
C MET A 160 34.02 30.19 7.78
N THR A 161 34.22 31.44 7.38
CA THR A 161 33.15 32.29 6.83
C THR A 161 32.72 31.87 5.42
N ASP A 162 31.56 32.30 4.95
CA ASP A 162 31.09 32.05 3.57
C ASP A 162 32.06 32.56 2.51
N ILE A 163 32.68 33.71 2.75
CA ILE A 163 33.64 34.32 1.82
C ILE A 163 34.91 33.48 1.71
N GLU A 164 35.41 32.97 2.81
CA GLU A 164 36.59 32.11 2.83
C GLU A 164 36.29 30.75 2.23
N PHE A 165 35.11 30.17 2.52
CA PHE A 165 34.70 28.90 1.93
C PHE A 165 34.56 29.02 0.42
N MET A 166 33.96 30.09 -0.11
CA MET A 166 33.87 30.29 -1.55
C MET A 166 35.25 30.35 -2.24
N LYS A 167 36.28 30.86 -1.56
CA LYS A 167 37.66 30.90 -2.09
C LYS A 167 38.35 29.54 -2.06
N ASN A 168 38.07 28.72 -1.05
CA ASN A 168 38.78 27.47 -0.77
C ASN A 168 37.95 26.19 -1.01
N SER A 169 36.70 26.31 -1.45
CA SER A 169 35.75 25.18 -1.57
C SER A 169 36.20 24.05 -2.50
N ARG A 170 37.12 24.34 -3.42
CA ARG A 170 37.71 23.37 -4.36
C ARG A 170 39.04 22.80 -3.89
N ASP A 171 39.56 23.25 -2.75
CA ASP A 171 40.81 22.75 -2.19
C ASP A 171 40.57 21.40 -1.48
N PRO A 172 41.17 20.30 -1.95
CA PRO A 172 41.04 18.99 -1.29
C PRO A 172 41.53 19.00 0.16
N GLU A 173 42.47 19.89 0.51
CA GLU A 173 42.99 20.04 1.87
C GLU A 173 41.91 20.50 2.86
N LEU A 174 40.84 21.15 2.36
CA LEU A 174 39.73 21.56 3.21
C LEU A 174 38.97 20.37 3.80
N THR A 175 38.75 19.32 3.00
CA THR A 175 38.10 18.09 3.48
C THR A 175 39.00 17.38 4.49
N ARG A 176 40.31 17.32 4.23
CA ARG A 176 41.28 16.74 5.18
C ARG A 176 41.31 17.50 6.51
N LEU A 177 41.36 18.83 6.47
CA LEU A 177 41.32 19.65 7.68
C LEU A 177 39.99 19.48 8.43
N ALA A 178 38.87 19.42 7.73
CA ALA A 178 37.57 19.16 8.35
C ALA A 178 37.52 17.78 9.02
N ALA A 179 38.08 16.74 8.38
CA ALA A 179 38.20 15.41 8.95
C ALA A 179 39.06 15.39 10.23
N GLU A 180 40.23 16.04 10.22
CA GLU A 180 41.10 16.18 11.39
C GLU A 180 40.35 16.84 12.56
N ARG A 181 39.66 17.95 12.29
CA ARG A 181 38.84 18.63 13.31
C ARG A 181 37.71 17.74 13.81
N LEU A 182 37.06 16.98 12.93
CA LEU A 182 35.98 16.06 13.32
C LEU A 182 36.50 14.95 14.23
N VAL A 183 37.63 14.32 13.90
CA VAL A 183 38.27 13.29 14.73
C VAL A 183 38.65 13.86 16.09
N ASP A 184 39.27 15.04 16.14
CA ASP A 184 39.63 15.72 17.39
C ASP A 184 38.40 15.92 18.28
N LYS A 185 37.29 16.38 17.71
CA LYS A 185 36.03 16.60 18.44
C LYS A 185 35.44 15.29 18.96
N LEU A 186 35.37 14.24 18.13
CA LEU A 186 34.85 12.92 18.53
C LEU A 186 35.71 12.22 19.60
N ARG A 187 37.00 12.56 19.70
CA ARG A 187 37.90 12.07 20.75
C ARG A 187 37.83 12.90 22.04
N THR A 188 37.31 14.12 21.97
CA THR A 188 37.28 15.07 23.10
C THR A 188 35.84 15.43 23.48
N THR A 189 35.32 16.54 22.98
CA THR A 189 34.05 17.15 23.39
C THR A 189 32.81 16.38 22.94
N LEU A 190 32.91 15.63 21.84
CA LEU A 190 31.84 14.80 21.27
C LEU A 190 32.06 13.31 21.54
N ARG A 191 32.84 12.93 22.56
CA ARG A 191 33.04 11.52 22.92
C ARG A 191 31.71 10.81 23.23
N GLY A 192 31.57 9.56 22.80
CA GLY A 192 30.35 8.76 23.00
C GLY A 192 29.21 9.17 22.07
N THR A 193 29.57 9.67 20.88
CA THR A 193 28.60 10.15 19.88
C THR A 193 28.70 9.34 18.59
N LEU A 194 27.55 8.93 18.08
CA LEU A 194 27.37 8.48 16.71
C LEU A 194 26.95 9.66 15.83
N LEU A 195 27.79 10.04 14.87
CA LEU A 195 27.44 11.03 13.86
C LEU A 195 26.98 10.33 12.59
N ILE A 196 25.71 10.48 12.22
CA ILE A 196 25.17 10.00 10.95
C ILE A 196 25.25 11.15 9.94
N VAL A 197 26.02 10.95 8.87
CA VAL A 197 26.27 11.95 7.83
C VAL A 197 25.59 11.51 6.54
N LEU A 198 24.60 12.25 6.06
CA LEU A 198 23.88 11.93 4.83
C LEU A 198 24.32 12.85 3.69
N SER A 199 24.63 12.27 2.53
CA SER A 199 25.12 13.01 1.36
C SER A 199 24.49 12.53 0.06
N ASN A 200 24.32 13.45 -0.89
CA ASN A 200 24.05 13.10 -2.30
C ASN A 200 25.33 12.85 -3.11
N ASP A 201 26.47 13.29 -2.57
CA ASP A 201 27.80 13.25 -3.17
C ASP A 201 28.60 12.11 -2.51
N ASP A 202 28.81 11.04 -3.27
CA ASP A 202 29.55 9.85 -2.86
C ASP A 202 31.05 10.11 -2.83
N GLU A 203 31.58 10.87 -3.79
CA GLU A 203 32.97 11.31 -3.82
C GLU A 203 33.33 12.09 -2.56
N PHE A 204 32.46 13.00 -2.10
CA PHE A 204 32.64 13.72 -0.84
C PHE A 204 32.74 12.78 0.37
N LEU A 205 31.85 11.79 0.52
CA LEU A 205 31.89 10.89 1.67
C LEU A 205 33.07 9.93 1.61
N LEU A 206 33.50 9.50 0.43
CA LEU A 206 34.70 8.68 0.25
C LEU A 206 35.95 9.47 0.64
N GLN A 207 36.10 10.71 0.17
CA GLN A 207 37.21 11.59 0.56
C GLN A 207 37.21 11.88 2.06
N LEU A 208 36.03 12.08 2.66
CA LEU A 208 35.91 12.28 4.09
C LEU A 208 36.30 11.02 4.87
N GLN A 209 35.86 9.84 4.44
CA GLN A 209 36.22 8.55 5.04
C GLN A 209 37.73 8.34 5.00
N ASP A 210 38.35 8.45 3.82
CA ASP A 210 39.80 8.28 3.65
C ASP A 210 40.60 9.20 4.59
N ALA A 211 40.18 10.46 4.71
CA ALA A 211 40.82 11.44 5.57
C ALA A 211 40.60 11.15 7.08
N VAL A 212 39.42 10.64 7.46
CA VAL A 212 39.14 10.22 8.84
C VAL A 212 39.93 8.97 9.20
N GLU A 213 39.93 7.94 8.35
CA GLU A 213 40.63 6.68 8.59
C GLU A 213 42.14 6.85 8.67
N HIS A 214 42.71 7.82 7.94
CA HIS A 214 44.11 8.18 8.08
C HIS A 214 44.48 8.67 9.49
N GLN A 215 43.52 9.28 10.19
CA GLN A 215 43.70 9.80 11.55
C GLN A 215 43.28 8.78 12.63
N HIS A 216 42.23 8.01 12.36
CA HIS A 216 41.69 6.99 13.25
C HIS A 216 41.01 5.87 12.46
N GLU A 217 41.67 4.72 12.42
CA GLU A 217 41.15 3.49 11.80
C GLU A 217 39.78 3.11 12.39
N ASP A 218 38.88 2.61 11.53
CA ASP A 218 37.52 2.16 11.86
C ASP A 218 36.58 3.21 12.49
N LEU A 219 36.93 4.51 12.49
CA LEU A 219 36.05 5.54 13.06
C LEU A 219 34.83 5.85 12.17
N MET A 220 34.95 5.65 10.86
CA MET A 220 33.90 5.97 9.89
C MET A 220 33.55 4.76 9.04
N ALA A 221 32.26 4.40 9.03
CA ALA A 221 31.70 3.41 8.13
C ALA A 221 30.86 4.08 7.04
N LEU A 222 30.86 3.51 5.84
CA LEU A 222 30.00 3.95 4.73
C LEU A 222 28.91 2.94 4.42
N SER A 223 27.72 3.46 4.12
CA SER A 223 26.58 2.67 3.67
C SER A 223 25.89 3.34 2.49
N THR A 224 25.49 2.55 1.50
CA THR A 224 24.77 3.05 0.33
C THR A 224 23.26 2.94 0.54
N LEU A 225 22.56 4.07 0.44
CA LEU A 225 21.11 4.11 0.30
C LEU A 225 20.73 3.97 -1.17
N GLY A 226 20.67 2.73 -1.62
CA GLY A 226 20.21 2.38 -2.97
C GLY A 226 18.72 2.63 -3.18
N LEU A 227 18.31 2.75 -4.44
CA LEU A 227 16.91 2.57 -4.79
C LEU A 227 16.53 1.10 -4.58
N PRO A 228 15.31 0.80 -4.09
CA PRO A 228 14.85 -0.59 -4.06
C PRO A 228 14.79 -1.18 -5.47
N ASP A 229 14.77 -2.51 -5.53
CA ASP A 229 14.52 -3.21 -6.80
C ASP A 229 13.19 -2.74 -7.44
N SER A 230 13.08 -2.92 -8.76
CA SER A 230 11.97 -2.37 -9.54
C SER A 230 10.60 -2.85 -9.05
N ALA A 231 10.47 -4.10 -8.60
CA ALA A 231 9.20 -4.65 -8.13
C ALA A 231 8.80 -4.05 -6.76
N THR A 232 9.76 -3.92 -5.84
CA THR A 232 9.56 -3.24 -4.57
C THR A 232 9.25 -1.76 -4.78
N LYS A 233 9.95 -1.08 -5.70
CA LYS A 233 9.68 0.32 -6.07
C LYS A 233 8.26 0.49 -6.58
N GLU A 234 7.79 -0.35 -7.51
CA GLU A 234 6.42 -0.28 -8.01
C GLU A 234 5.39 -0.52 -6.89
N THR A 235 5.66 -1.44 -5.97
CA THR A 235 4.78 -1.69 -4.82
C THR A 235 4.66 -0.45 -3.92
N ILE A 236 5.78 0.22 -3.60
CA ILE A 236 5.78 1.46 -2.81
C ILE A 236 4.97 2.56 -3.52
N ILE A 237 5.18 2.73 -4.82
CA ILE A 237 4.47 3.74 -5.63
C ILE A 237 2.97 3.42 -5.69
N ARG A 238 2.60 2.16 -5.94
CA ARG A 238 1.21 1.71 -6.05
C ARG A 238 0.45 1.89 -4.75
N VAL A 239 0.98 1.36 -3.64
CA VAL A 239 0.33 1.45 -2.32
C VAL A 239 0.15 2.91 -1.92
N ASN A 240 1.18 3.75 -2.06
CA ASN A 240 1.06 5.16 -1.70
C ASN A 240 0.13 5.94 -2.66
N THR A 241 0.07 5.56 -3.93
CA THR A 241 -0.94 6.11 -4.86
C THR A 241 -2.34 5.79 -4.35
N ASN A 242 -2.62 4.52 -4.00
CA ASN A 242 -3.93 4.06 -3.54
C ASN A 242 -4.32 4.66 -2.17
N ARG A 243 -3.37 4.78 -1.24
CA ARG A 243 -3.62 5.35 0.10
C ARG A 243 -3.90 6.85 0.06
N LEU A 244 -3.25 7.60 -0.83
CA LEU A 244 -3.38 9.06 -0.88
C LEU A 244 -4.50 9.56 -1.79
N ASN A 245 -5.02 8.72 -2.68
CA ASN A 245 -5.90 9.17 -3.78
C ASN A 245 -7.25 8.46 -3.78
N PRO A 246 -8.29 9.12 -4.32
CA PRO A 246 -9.60 8.51 -4.56
C PRO A 246 -9.63 7.67 -5.83
N ALA A 247 -8.49 7.37 -6.45
CA ALA A 247 -8.39 6.55 -7.64
C ALA A 247 -7.21 5.60 -7.49
N SER A 248 -7.40 4.35 -7.91
CA SER A 248 -6.36 3.34 -7.82
C SER A 248 -5.24 3.62 -8.82
N TYR A 249 -4.04 3.13 -8.52
CA TYR A 249 -2.89 3.09 -9.41
C TYR A 249 -3.26 2.48 -10.77
N TRP A 250 -4.03 1.38 -10.78
CA TRP A 250 -4.55 0.81 -12.02
C TRP A 250 -5.45 1.80 -12.77
N SER A 251 -6.42 2.42 -12.10
CA SER A 251 -7.33 3.38 -12.74
C SER A 251 -6.58 4.60 -13.27
N ALA A 252 -5.45 4.97 -12.68
CA ALA A 252 -4.57 6.03 -13.17
C ALA A 252 -3.90 5.63 -14.49
N ILE A 253 -3.47 4.38 -14.64
CA ILE A 253 -2.63 3.96 -15.79
C ILE A 253 -3.41 3.25 -16.91
N ASP A 254 -4.60 2.71 -16.64
CA ASP A 254 -5.39 1.94 -17.60
C ASP A 254 -5.70 2.74 -18.88
N GLN A 255 -6.10 3.99 -18.68
CA GLN A 255 -6.50 4.90 -19.76
C GLN A 255 -5.34 5.74 -20.27
N ALA A 256 -4.14 5.62 -19.72
CA ALA A 256 -3.00 6.40 -20.16
C ALA A 256 -2.64 6.08 -21.63
N SER A 257 -2.00 7.04 -22.32
CA SER A 257 -1.51 6.81 -23.67
C SER A 257 -0.49 5.65 -23.70
N GLU A 258 -0.24 5.08 -24.88
CA GLU A 258 0.76 4.00 -25.02
C GLU A 258 2.15 4.50 -24.63
N THR A 259 2.48 5.72 -25.01
CA THR A 259 3.73 6.41 -24.65
C THR A 259 3.84 6.61 -23.13
N ASP A 260 2.79 7.06 -22.46
CA ASP A 260 2.83 7.32 -21.02
C ASP A 260 2.98 6.03 -20.20
N ARG A 261 2.35 4.93 -20.64
CA ARG A 261 2.53 3.61 -20.01
C ARG A 261 3.94 3.08 -20.17
N LEU A 262 4.53 3.25 -21.36
CA LEU A 262 5.90 2.85 -21.60
C LEU A 262 6.87 3.70 -20.76
N ALA A 263 6.66 5.02 -20.71
CA ALA A 263 7.45 5.92 -19.87
C ALA A 263 7.36 5.56 -18.39
N LEU A 264 6.15 5.22 -17.89
CA LEU A 264 5.97 4.73 -16.53
C LEU A 264 6.71 3.41 -16.29
N LYS A 265 6.60 2.44 -17.21
CA LYS A 265 7.33 1.17 -17.13
C LYS A 265 8.84 1.41 -17.06
N GLN A 266 9.37 2.29 -17.89
CA GLN A 266 10.80 2.64 -17.90
C GLN A 266 11.22 3.34 -16.60
N ALA A 267 10.40 4.26 -16.08
CA ALA A 267 10.67 4.94 -14.81
C ALA A 267 10.66 3.96 -13.62
N LEU A 268 9.75 2.98 -13.61
CA LEU A 268 9.70 1.96 -12.57
C LEU A 268 10.77 0.87 -12.76
N GLY A 269 11.13 0.55 -13.99
CA GLY A 269 12.12 -0.47 -14.32
C GLY A 269 13.58 -0.02 -14.17
N GLY A 270 13.87 1.26 -14.45
CA GLY A 270 15.23 1.82 -14.41
C GLY A 270 15.55 2.62 -13.14
N ASP A 271 16.52 3.52 -13.24
CA ASP A 271 17.09 4.25 -12.09
C ASP A 271 16.31 5.51 -11.68
N ALA A 272 15.07 5.67 -12.15
CA ALA A 272 14.27 6.82 -11.76
C ALA A 272 13.94 6.78 -10.26
N THR A 273 14.05 7.94 -9.63
CA THR A 273 13.82 8.16 -8.20
C THR A 273 12.33 8.23 -7.88
N PHE A 274 11.96 8.09 -6.60
CA PHE A 274 10.55 8.07 -6.20
C PHE A 274 9.73 9.27 -6.69
N PRO A 275 10.20 10.54 -6.58
CA PRO A 275 9.45 11.69 -7.10
C PRO A 275 9.22 11.59 -8.61
N ASN A 276 10.20 11.11 -9.37
CA ASN A 276 10.07 10.94 -10.82
C ASN A 276 9.09 9.80 -11.17
N SER A 277 9.12 8.69 -10.42
CA SER A 277 8.15 7.60 -10.58
C SER A 277 6.72 8.05 -10.25
N PHE A 278 6.48 8.80 -9.17
CA PHE A 278 5.16 9.37 -8.88
C PHE A 278 4.69 10.33 -9.97
N ARG A 279 5.57 11.20 -10.48
CA ARG A 279 5.25 12.09 -11.63
C ARG A 279 4.89 11.31 -12.90
N ALA A 280 5.54 10.17 -13.14
CA ALA A 280 5.19 9.31 -14.26
C ALA A 280 3.77 8.74 -14.12
N VAL A 281 3.36 8.34 -12.91
CA VAL A 281 1.97 7.91 -12.62
C VAL A 281 0.99 9.07 -12.79
N ASP A 282 1.33 10.27 -12.29
CA ASP A 282 0.50 11.47 -12.44
C ASP A 282 0.29 11.85 -13.91
N THR A 283 1.35 11.82 -14.70
CA THR A 283 1.30 12.06 -16.14
C THR A 283 0.38 11.05 -16.83
N ALA A 284 0.55 9.76 -16.53
CA ALA A 284 -0.31 8.70 -17.03
C ALA A 284 -1.79 8.90 -16.65
N SER A 285 -2.06 9.40 -15.44
CA SER A 285 -3.42 9.62 -14.91
C SER A 285 -4.20 10.74 -15.64
N LYS A 286 -3.49 11.72 -16.20
CA LYS A 286 -4.07 12.92 -16.83
C LYS A 286 -4.43 12.68 -18.31
N ASN A 287 -3.63 11.87 -19.01
CA ASN A 287 -3.76 11.63 -20.45
C ASN A 287 -4.69 10.46 -20.78
N ARG A 288 -5.94 10.53 -20.32
CA ARG A 288 -6.94 9.47 -20.50
C ARG A 288 -7.43 9.37 -21.95
N ILE A 289 -7.15 8.25 -22.61
CA ILE A 289 -7.54 7.93 -23.98
C ILE A 289 -8.15 6.53 -24.03
N GLY A 290 -9.27 6.41 -24.76
CA GLY A 290 -9.88 5.11 -25.08
C GLY A 290 -10.95 4.66 -24.08
N ARG A 291 -11.43 3.43 -24.28
CA ARG A 291 -12.46 2.82 -23.42
C ARG A 291 -11.77 2.22 -22.17
N PRO A 292 -12.30 2.45 -20.95
CA PRO A 292 -11.78 1.80 -19.75
C PRO A 292 -11.74 0.29 -19.93
N ALA A 293 -10.67 -0.35 -19.48
CA ALA A 293 -10.61 -1.79 -19.40
C ALA A 293 -11.54 -2.31 -18.31
N ARG A 294 -11.69 -3.64 -18.27
CA ARG A 294 -12.52 -4.32 -17.28
C ARG A 294 -11.94 -4.10 -15.88
N ARG A 295 -12.80 -3.69 -14.94
CA ARG A 295 -12.54 -3.64 -13.49
C ARG A 295 -12.64 -5.03 -12.85
N ASN A 296 -12.13 -5.16 -11.63
CA ASN A 296 -12.44 -6.30 -10.77
C ASN A 296 -13.95 -6.32 -10.43
N VAL A 297 -14.48 -7.43 -9.92
CA VAL A 297 -15.92 -7.58 -9.71
C VAL A 297 -16.24 -8.19 -8.36
N ILE A 298 -17.13 -7.54 -7.63
CA ILE A 298 -17.80 -8.09 -6.45
C ILE A 298 -19.20 -8.52 -6.88
N THR A 299 -19.51 -9.81 -6.79
CA THR A 299 -20.86 -10.33 -7.03
C THR A 299 -21.56 -10.62 -5.71
N LEU A 300 -22.52 -9.79 -5.33
CA LEU A 300 -23.40 -10.08 -4.20
C LEU A 300 -24.56 -10.97 -4.67
N VAL A 301 -24.71 -12.13 -4.05
CA VAL A 301 -25.86 -13.03 -4.23
C VAL A 301 -26.76 -12.93 -2.99
N ALA A 302 -27.92 -12.28 -3.15
CA ALA A 302 -28.92 -12.12 -2.10
C ALA A 302 -30.07 -13.11 -2.30
N LEU A 303 -30.21 -14.07 -1.37
CA LEU A 303 -31.32 -15.02 -1.33
C LEU A 303 -32.55 -14.33 -0.73
N SER A 304 -33.73 -14.49 -1.36
CA SER A 304 -34.98 -13.78 -0.99
C SER A 304 -36.21 -14.69 -1.05
N PRO A 305 -37.22 -14.55 -0.16
CA PRO A 305 -38.44 -15.37 -0.17
C PRO A 305 -39.46 -14.92 -1.23
N SER A 306 -39.50 -13.63 -1.54
CA SER A 306 -40.50 -13.05 -2.45
C SER A 306 -39.93 -12.77 -3.84
N SER A 307 -40.84 -12.41 -4.77
CA SER A 307 -40.42 -11.78 -6.01
C SER A 307 -39.55 -10.55 -5.73
N THR A 308 -38.75 -10.14 -6.72
CA THR A 308 -37.80 -9.01 -6.66
C THR A 308 -38.45 -7.65 -6.38
N ALA A 309 -39.76 -7.59 -6.07
CA ALA A 309 -40.57 -6.39 -5.94
C ALA A 309 -40.13 -5.40 -4.83
N GLY A 310 -39.51 -5.89 -3.74
CA GLY A 310 -38.97 -5.02 -2.68
C GLY A 310 -37.59 -4.43 -2.99
N TYR A 311 -36.91 -4.98 -3.99
CA TYR A 311 -35.59 -4.55 -4.45
C TYR A 311 -35.75 -3.57 -5.60
N ASP A 312 -35.32 -2.33 -5.37
CA ASP A 312 -35.23 -1.31 -6.41
C ASP A 312 -33.75 -1.12 -6.79
N PRO A 313 -33.32 -1.62 -7.96
CA PRO A 313 -31.93 -1.51 -8.37
C PRO A 313 -31.45 -0.06 -8.47
N ALA A 314 -32.33 0.91 -8.75
CA ALA A 314 -31.96 2.32 -8.86
C ALA A 314 -31.59 2.94 -7.50
N LYS A 315 -32.00 2.34 -6.38
CA LYS A 315 -31.67 2.82 -5.03
C LYS A 315 -30.31 2.35 -4.53
N ILE A 316 -29.64 1.42 -5.22
CA ILE A 316 -28.30 0.94 -4.84
C ILE A 316 -27.23 1.95 -5.23
N GLY A 317 -27.23 2.37 -6.50
CA GLY A 317 -26.28 3.31 -7.06
C GLY A 317 -26.61 3.63 -8.52
N THR A 318 -25.66 4.20 -9.25
CA THR A 318 -25.87 4.56 -10.64
C THR A 318 -25.95 3.29 -11.50
N LEU A 319 -27.19 2.94 -11.84
CA LEU A 319 -27.51 1.75 -12.60
C LEU A 319 -26.81 1.77 -13.96
N LYS A 320 -25.89 0.84 -14.17
CA LYS A 320 -25.30 0.68 -15.50
C LYS A 320 -26.18 -0.17 -16.40
N ARG A 321 -26.57 -1.33 -15.88
CA ARG A 321 -27.18 -2.39 -16.67
C ARG A 321 -27.95 -3.35 -15.79
N THR A 322 -29.13 -3.74 -16.28
CA THR A 322 -29.87 -4.89 -15.79
C THR A 322 -29.78 -5.99 -16.84
N ASP A 323 -29.08 -7.07 -16.51
CA ASP A 323 -28.91 -8.23 -17.38
C ASP A 323 -30.13 -9.17 -17.31
N VAL A 324 -30.77 -9.24 -16.14
CA VAL A 324 -31.93 -10.08 -15.89
C VAL A 324 -32.93 -9.33 -15.01
N ALA A 325 -34.21 -9.35 -15.42
CA ALA A 325 -35.34 -8.89 -14.63
C ALA A 325 -36.49 -9.91 -14.74
N HIS A 326 -36.52 -10.87 -13.81
CA HIS A 326 -37.50 -11.94 -13.76
C HIS A 326 -38.16 -12.02 -12.38
N LYS A 327 -39.31 -12.71 -12.28
CA LYS A 327 -40.10 -12.80 -11.05
C LYS A 327 -39.31 -13.32 -9.85
N TRP A 328 -38.35 -14.23 -10.06
CA TRP A 328 -37.52 -14.81 -9.01
C TRP A 328 -36.03 -14.52 -9.17
N MET A 329 -35.60 -13.83 -10.23
CA MET A 329 -34.18 -13.53 -10.43
C MET A 329 -34.02 -12.10 -10.94
N SER A 330 -33.11 -11.34 -10.33
CA SER A 330 -32.61 -10.09 -10.88
C SER A 330 -31.10 -10.10 -10.90
N LEU A 331 -30.50 -9.59 -11.98
CA LEU A 331 -29.07 -9.43 -12.12
C LEU A 331 -28.76 -8.03 -12.61
N THR A 332 -28.08 -7.25 -11.77
CA THR A 332 -27.83 -5.83 -12.01
C THR A 332 -26.35 -5.51 -11.79
N THR A 333 -25.77 -4.65 -12.63
CA THR A 333 -24.38 -4.19 -12.52
C THR A 333 -24.32 -2.68 -12.31
N TYR A 334 -23.41 -2.27 -11.43
CA TYR A 334 -23.10 -0.89 -11.04
C TYR A 334 -21.61 -0.62 -11.23
N HIS A 335 -21.29 0.59 -11.70
CA HIS A 335 -19.90 1.04 -11.85
C HIS A 335 -19.53 2.14 -10.85
N GLU A 336 -20.50 2.98 -10.51
CA GLU A 336 -20.28 4.21 -9.73
C GLU A 336 -21.50 4.40 -8.80
N ASP A 337 -21.29 5.16 -7.74
CA ASP A 337 -22.28 5.55 -6.72
C ASP A 337 -22.95 4.37 -5.98
N TRP A 338 -22.32 3.20 -5.96
CA TRP A 338 -22.82 2.01 -5.27
C TRP A 338 -22.16 1.79 -3.90
N ALA A 339 -20.99 2.41 -3.68
CA ALA A 339 -20.28 2.35 -2.41
C ALA A 339 -21.06 3.11 -1.32
N PRO A 340 -21.24 2.51 -0.13
CA PRO A 340 -22.10 3.04 0.92
C PRO A 340 -21.53 4.31 1.55
N ASP A 341 -22.41 5.19 1.99
CA ASP A 341 -22.08 6.48 2.65
C ASP A 341 -21.26 6.36 3.93
N SER A 342 -21.21 5.17 4.53
CA SER A 342 -20.33 4.87 5.66
C SER A 342 -18.84 4.89 5.30
N LEU A 343 -18.48 4.73 4.02
CA LEU A 343 -17.12 4.89 3.53
C LEU A 343 -16.85 6.38 3.26
N GLY A 344 -15.64 6.84 3.61
CA GLY A 344 -15.23 8.21 3.29
C GLY A 344 -15.18 8.44 1.77
N THR A 345 -15.35 9.70 1.32
CA THR A 345 -15.38 10.05 -0.11
C THR A 345 -14.17 9.51 -0.88
N ARG A 346 -12.97 9.52 -0.28
CA ARG A 346 -11.76 8.96 -0.87
C ARG A 346 -11.88 7.45 -1.10
N GLU A 347 -12.31 6.73 -0.07
CA GLU A 347 -12.38 5.27 -0.07
C GLU A 347 -13.42 4.76 -1.06
N LYS A 348 -14.57 5.45 -1.15
CA LYS A 348 -15.57 5.21 -2.18
C LYS A 348 -14.97 5.34 -3.58
N GLY A 349 -14.33 6.47 -3.85
CA GLY A 349 -13.67 6.71 -5.13
C GLY A 349 -12.66 5.61 -5.45
N LEU A 350 -11.81 5.25 -4.48
CA LEU A 350 -10.79 4.23 -4.65
C LEU A 350 -11.41 2.88 -5.00
N LEU A 351 -12.40 2.44 -4.21
CA LEU A 351 -13.10 1.18 -4.41
C LEU A 351 -13.77 1.13 -5.78
N GLU A 352 -14.57 2.13 -6.12
CA GLU A 352 -15.30 2.20 -7.39
C GLU A 352 -14.38 2.41 -8.58
N SER A 353 -13.17 2.96 -8.38
CA SER A 353 -12.19 3.06 -9.45
C SER A 353 -11.62 1.71 -9.87
N GLU A 354 -11.58 0.72 -8.97
CA GLU A 354 -10.96 -0.60 -9.17
C GLU A 354 -12.00 -1.73 -9.34
N TRP A 355 -13.17 -1.59 -8.73
CA TRP A 355 -14.19 -2.64 -8.62
C TRP A 355 -15.54 -2.21 -9.22
N ASP A 356 -16.22 -3.17 -9.84
CA ASP A 356 -17.63 -3.15 -10.18
C ASP A 356 -18.43 -3.95 -9.16
N LEU A 357 -19.65 -3.51 -8.85
CA LEU A 357 -20.61 -4.28 -8.08
C LEU A 357 -21.62 -4.93 -9.02
N ARG A 358 -21.82 -6.23 -8.88
CA ARG A 358 -22.93 -6.96 -9.49
C ARG A 358 -23.82 -7.54 -8.41
N VAL A 359 -25.09 -7.15 -8.38
CA VAL A 359 -26.09 -7.65 -7.44
C VAL A 359 -26.97 -8.66 -8.15
N CYS A 360 -27.02 -9.87 -7.60
CA CYS A 360 -27.87 -10.96 -8.03
C CYS A 360 -28.88 -11.27 -6.92
N VAL A 361 -30.17 -10.98 -7.14
CA VAL A 361 -31.23 -11.35 -6.20
C VAL A 361 -31.86 -12.64 -6.69
N LEU A 362 -31.82 -13.69 -5.86
CA LEU A 362 -32.34 -15.01 -6.16
C LEU A 362 -33.48 -15.35 -5.21
N GLY A 363 -34.67 -15.53 -5.79
CA GLY A 363 -35.93 -15.79 -5.10
C GLY A 363 -36.11 -17.25 -4.70
N ASP A 364 -37.29 -17.54 -4.17
CA ASP A 364 -37.60 -18.82 -3.53
C ASP A 364 -37.42 -20.05 -4.43
N ALA A 365 -37.65 -19.90 -5.74
CA ALA A 365 -37.41 -20.95 -6.73
C ALA A 365 -35.95 -21.45 -6.74
N PHE A 366 -34.99 -20.55 -6.53
CA PHE A 366 -33.58 -20.90 -6.41
C PHE A 366 -33.27 -21.45 -5.02
N VAL A 367 -33.82 -20.86 -3.97
CA VAL A 367 -33.57 -21.27 -2.57
C VAL A 367 -34.04 -22.70 -2.33
N ALA A 368 -35.25 -23.06 -2.79
CA ALA A 368 -35.76 -24.42 -2.72
C ALA A 368 -34.85 -25.43 -3.43
N SER A 369 -34.40 -25.09 -4.64
CA SER A 369 -33.46 -25.91 -5.42
C SER A 369 -32.09 -26.05 -4.74
N LEU A 370 -31.56 -24.98 -4.15
CA LEU A 370 -30.30 -25.00 -3.41
C LEU A 370 -30.38 -25.90 -2.19
N LEU A 371 -31.44 -25.77 -1.38
CA LEU A 371 -31.61 -26.58 -0.17
C LEU A 371 -31.85 -28.06 -0.51
N ALA A 372 -32.62 -28.36 -1.56
CA ALA A 372 -32.80 -29.72 -2.06
C ALA A 372 -31.48 -30.33 -2.57
N ALA A 373 -30.67 -29.54 -3.28
CA ALA A 373 -29.34 -29.96 -3.72
C ALA A 373 -28.43 -30.31 -2.53
N GLY A 374 -28.47 -29.52 -1.45
CA GLY A 374 -27.76 -29.79 -0.19
C GLY A 374 -28.22 -31.07 0.52
N GLY A 375 -29.47 -31.48 0.30
CA GLY A 375 -30.05 -32.76 0.74
C GLY A 375 -29.71 -33.95 -0.15
N GLY A 376 -28.94 -33.76 -1.23
CA GLY A 376 -28.50 -34.82 -2.14
C GLY A 376 -29.34 -34.99 -3.41
N ASP A 377 -30.27 -34.09 -3.72
CA ASP A 377 -31.03 -34.11 -4.97
C ASP A 377 -30.11 -33.78 -6.17
N ILE A 378 -29.79 -34.81 -6.96
CA ILE A 378 -28.83 -34.72 -8.08
C ILE A 378 -29.33 -33.79 -9.20
N PRO A 379 -30.58 -33.91 -9.71
CA PRO A 379 -31.13 -32.94 -10.66
C PRO A 379 -31.04 -31.49 -10.19
N GLN A 380 -31.44 -31.20 -8.94
CA GLN A 380 -31.41 -29.85 -8.40
C GLN A 380 -29.97 -29.33 -8.22
N LYS A 381 -29.06 -30.21 -7.80
CA LYS A 381 -27.63 -29.91 -7.74
C LYS A 381 -27.08 -29.48 -9.10
N ALA A 382 -27.38 -30.23 -10.17
CA ALA A 382 -26.89 -29.88 -11.51
C ALA A 382 -27.44 -28.53 -12.00
N GLN A 383 -28.73 -28.25 -11.74
CA GLN A 383 -29.37 -27.00 -12.13
C GLN A 383 -28.80 -25.79 -11.39
N VAL A 384 -28.62 -25.89 -10.07
CA VAL A 384 -28.00 -24.84 -9.24
C VAL A 384 -26.55 -24.61 -9.65
N GLN A 385 -25.78 -25.68 -9.86
CA GLN A 385 -24.40 -25.60 -10.34
C GLN A 385 -24.29 -24.89 -11.69
N SER A 386 -25.20 -25.18 -12.61
CA SER A 386 -25.24 -24.54 -13.93
C SER A 386 -25.41 -23.02 -13.79
N LEU A 387 -26.39 -22.56 -13.01
CA LEU A 387 -26.62 -21.11 -12.82
C LEU A 387 -25.46 -20.43 -12.13
N LEU A 388 -24.95 -21.01 -11.05
CA LEU A 388 -23.82 -20.43 -10.33
C LEU A 388 -22.56 -20.40 -11.20
N SER A 389 -22.35 -21.41 -12.06
CA SER A 389 -21.26 -21.42 -13.03
C SER A 389 -21.40 -20.34 -14.10
N GLU A 390 -22.61 -20.08 -14.60
CA GLU A 390 -22.83 -18.97 -15.54
C GLU A 390 -22.56 -17.63 -14.86
N LEU A 391 -22.98 -17.47 -13.60
CA LEU A 391 -22.68 -16.27 -12.81
C LEU A 391 -21.17 -16.07 -12.63
N LYS A 392 -20.32 -17.10 -12.61
CA LYS A 392 -18.84 -16.92 -12.56
C LYS A 392 -18.29 -16.15 -13.76
N THR A 393 -19.06 -16.06 -14.85
CA THR A 393 -18.70 -15.23 -15.99
C THR A 393 -19.21 -13.81 -15.78
N PHE A 394 -18.31 -12.83 -15.76
CA PHE A 394 -18.68 -11.41 -15.78
C PHE A 394 -18.36 -10.76 -17.12
N ARG A 395 -19.40 -10.16 -17.72
CA ARG A 395 -19.32 -9.39 -18.97
C ARG A 395 -19.29 -7.90 -18.67
N GLY A 396 -18.11 -7.40 -18.30
CA GLY A 396 -17.88 -6.01 -17.91
C GLY A 396 -17.83 -4.99 -19.06
N PRO A 397 -17.42 -3.75 -18.75
CA PRO A 397 -17.10 -2.72 -19.74
C PRO A 397 -16.09 -3.27 -20.76
N GLY A 398 -16.36 -3.05 -22.05
CA GLY A 398 -15.52 -3.58 -23.14
C GLY A 398 -16.19 -4.71 -23.93
N THR A 399 -17.12 -5.44 -23.31
CA THR A 399 -17.82 -6.54 -23.97
C THR A 399 -18.61 -6.03 -25.19
N LYS A 400 -18.46 -6.72 -26.33
CA LYS A 400 -19.17 -6.41 -27.58
C LYS A 400 -20.65 -6.74 -27.44
N GLU A 401 -21.51 -5.95 -28.08
CA GLU A 401 -22.96 -6.10 -27.98
C GLU A 401 -23.48 -7.50 -28.33
N PRO A 402 -23.00 -8.19 -29.40
CA PRO A 402 -23.48 -9.54 -29.70
C PRO A 402 -23.19 -10.55 -28.59
N THR A 403 -22.02 -10.46 -27.96
CA THR A 403 -21.65 -11.31 -26.82
C THR A 403 -22.55 -11.05 -25.62
N ARG A 404 -22.92 -9.77 -25.40
CA ARG A 404 -23.84 -9.40 -24.31
C ARG A 404 -25.24 -9.96 -24.54
N VAL A 405 -25.81 -9.76 -25.73
CA VAL A 405 -27.13 -10.29 -26.09
C VAL A 405 -27.18 -11.81 -25.92
N ALA A 406 -26.12 -12.52 -26.35
CA ALA A 406 -26.02 -13.96 -26.17
C ALA A 406 -25.89 -14.41 -24.70
N ASP A 407 -25.32 -13.58 -23.83
CA ASP A 407 -25.23 -13.81 -22.37
C ASP A 407 -26.61 -13.64 -21.73
N THR A 408 -27.30 -12.54 -22.01
CA THR A 408 -28.68 -12.28 -21.56
C THR A 408 -29.65 -13.38 -22.01
N ALA A 409 -29.56 -13.82 -23.27
CA ALA A 409 -30.39 -14.89 -23.79
C ALA A 409 -30.13 -16.24 -23.11
N ARG A 410 -28.88 -16.52 -22.70
CA ARG A 410 -28.53 -17.72 -21.92
C ARG A 410 -29.19 -17.67 -20.54
N TYR A 411 -29.11 -16.55 -19.82
CA TYR A 411 -29.82 -16.40 -18.55
C TYR A 411 -31.33 -16.59 -18.70
N ALA A 412 -31.96 -15.95 -19.71
CA ALA A 412 -33.39 -16.12 -19.98
C ALA A 412 -33.76 -17.59 -20.20
N SER A 413 -32.98 -18.30 -21.02
CA SER A 413 -33.20 -19.73 -21.29
C SER A 413 -33.09 -20.59 -20.02
N MET A 414 -32.10 -20.32 -19.15
CA MET A 414 -31.94 -21.04 -17.88
C MET A 414 -33.09 -20.78 -16.91
N ILE A 415 -33.63 -19.56 -16.94
CA ILE A 415 -34.74 -19.14 -16.09
C ILE A 415 -36.06 -19.75 -16.56
N ASP A 416 -36.32 -19.74 -17.86
CA ASP A 416 -37.54 -20.27 -18.46
C ASP A 416 -37.62 -21.80 -18.32
N LEU A 417 -36.46 -22.48 -18.37
CA LEU A 417 -36.34 -23.92 -18.16
C LEU A 417 -36.12 -24.29 -16.68
N TRP A 418 -36.19 -23.33 -15.75
CA TRP A 418 -35.99 -23.61 -14.34
C TRP A 418 -37.10 -24.49 -13.79
N ASN A 419 -36.74 -25.61 -13.16
CA ASN A 419 -37.69 -26.57 -12.61
C ASN A 419 -37.55 -26.55 -11.07
N PRO A 420 -38.27 -25.62 -10.39
CA PRO A 420 -38.06 -25.40 -8.97
C PRO A 420 -38.35 -26.67 -8.16
N SER A 421 -37.52 -26.92 -7.15
CA SER A 421 -37.76 -28.02 -6.21
C SER A 421 -39.06 -27.79 -5.43
N ALA A 422 -39.73 -28.89 -5.04
CA ALA A 422 -40.86 -28.87 -4.12
C ALA A 422 -40.45 -28.70 -2.64
N TYR A 423 -39.17 -28.44 -2.37
CA TYR A 423 -38.65 -28.21 -1.03
C TYR A 423 -39.35 -27.03 -0.34
N ASP A 424 -39.87 -27.25 0.87
CA ASP A 424 -40.53 -26.22 1.66
C ASP A 424 -39.51 -25.25 2.29
N THR A 425 -39.53 -24.00 1.86
CA THR A 425 -38.64 -22.93 2.32
C THR A 425 -39.14 -22.24 3.59
N SER A 426 -40.34 -22.56 4.09
CA SER A 426 -40.95 -21.89 5.24
C SER A 426 -40.07 -21.99 6.50
N ALA A 427 -39.55 -23.18 6.78
CA ALA A 427 -38.63 -23.42 7.91
C ALA A 427 -37.32 -22.61 7.76
N PHE A 428 -36.79 -22.54 6.54
CA PHE A 428 -35.60 -21.74 6.25
C PHE A 428 -35.85 -20.25 6.56
N TRP A 429 -36.94 -19.67 6.05
CA TRP A 429 -37.22 -18.26 6.29
C TRP A 429 -37.50 -17.95 7.76
N SER A 430 -38.22 -18.82 8.47
CA SER A 430 -38.48 -18.68 9.91
C SER A 430 -37.22 -18.76 10.81
N SER A 431 -36.09 -19.24 10.27
CA SER A 431 -34.85 -19.44 11.04
C SER A 431 -34.05 -18.15 11.32
N GLY A 432 -34.47 -17.00 10.78
CA GLY A 432 -33.81 -15.72 11.03
C GLY A 432 -32.32 -15.72 10.68
N GLN A 433 -31.45 -15.37 11.63
CA GLN A 433 -29.99 -15.36 11.42
C GLN A 433 -29.39 -16.76 11.25
N ALA A 434 -30.06 -17.82 11.72
CA ALA A 434 -29.55 -19.19 11.59
C ALA A 434 -29.65 -19.75 10.15
N ARG A 435 -30.18 -18.98 9.18
CA ARG A 435 -30.26 -19.35 7.76
C ARG A 435 -28.92 -19.76 7.16
N SER A 436 -27.81 -19.13 7.56
CA SER A 436 -26.47 -19.49 7.08
C SER A 436 -26.10 -20.93 7.36
N THR A 437 -26.55 -21.50 8.49
CA THR A 437 -26.31 -22.90 8.83
C THR A 437 -26.97 -23.90 7.87
N LEU A 438 -27.95 -23.44 7.08
CA LEU A 438 -28.68 -24.25 6.10
C LEU A 438 -28.16 -24.05 4.68
N TYR A 439 -28.03 -22.79 4.22
CA TYR A 439 -27.64 -22.53 2.83
C TYR A 439 -26.13 -22.68 2.59
N GLU A 440 -25.26 -22.42 3.58
CA GLU A 440 -23.82 -22.54 3.36
C GLU A 440 -23.35 -23.99 3.13
N PRO A 441 -23.82 -25.01 3.88
CA PRO A 441 -23.50 -26.40 3.56
C PRO A 441 -23.99 -26.80 2.17
N ALA A 442 -25.17 -26.34 1.76
CA ALA A 442 -25.67 -26.57 0.41
C ALA A 442 -24.78 -25.90 -0.65
N LEU A 443 -24.35 -24.65 -0.42
CA LEU A 443 -23.40 -23.93 -1.28
C LEU A 443 -22.08 -24.69 -1.41
N LYS A 444 -21.51 -25.24 -0.31
CA LYS A 444 -20.29 -26.05 -0.37
C LYS A 444 -20.41 -27.28 -1.27
N GLN A 445 -21.60 -27.87 -1.36
CA GLN A 445 -21.82 -29.05 -2.22
C GLN A 445 -21.93 -28.69 -3.72
N VAL A 446 -22.41 -27.49 -4.05
CA VAL A 446 -22.59 -27.02 -5.44
C VAL A 446 -21.43 -26.17 -5.93
N LEU A 447 -20.73 -25.47 -5.05
CA LEU A 447 -19.57 -24.61 -5.32
C LEU A 447 -18.34 -25.16 -4.58
N PRO A 448 -17.56 -26.06 -5.22
CA PRO A 448 -16.24 -26.44 -4.72
C PRO A 448 -15.37 -25.19 -4.54
N GLY A 449 -14.75 -25.05 -3.36
CA GLY A 449 -13.99 -23.85 -2.98
C GLY A 449 -14.80 -22.76 -2.27
N TYR A 450 -16.09 -22.99 -1.99
CA TYR A 450 -16.88 -22.09 -1.15
C TYR A 450 -16.30 -22.03 0.27
N ASN A 451 -16.01 -20.83 0.73
CA ASN A 451 -15.45 -20.55 2.04
C ASN A 451 -14.22 -21.46 2.28
N THR A 452 -13.29 -21.54 1.32
CA THR A 452 -11.91 -22.13 1.42
C THR A 452 -10.86 -21.01 1.48
N THR A 453 -9.75 -21.20 2.20
CA THR A 453 -8.80 -20.12 2.52
C THR A 453 -8.10 -19.69 1.24
N THR A 454 -8.08 -18.40 0.97
CA THR A 454 -7.32 -17.81 -0.14
C THR A 454 -5.88 -17.55 0.30
N SER A 455 -4.92 -17.70 -0.62
CA SER A 455 -3.55 -17.24 -0.42
C SER A 455 -3.51 -15.71 -0.60
N GLY A 456 -3.21 -14.96 0.46
CA GLY A 456 -3.09 -13.50 0.35
C GLY A 456 -3.17 -12.76 1.70
N PHE A 457 -2.75 -11.49 1.71
CA PHE A 457 -2.52 -10.59 2.86
C PHE A 457 -3.77 -10.18 3.66
N LEU A 458 -4.85 -10.97 3.64
CA LEU A 458 -6.13 -10.58 4.19
C LEU A 458 -6.54 -11.49 5.33
N THR A 459 -6.81 -10.86 6.47
CA THR A 459 -7.58 -11.45 7.58
C THR A 459 -9.04 -11.72 7.21
N TYR A 460 -9.47 -11.27 6.02
CA TYR A 460 -10.82 -11.42 5.49
C TYR A 460 -10.86 -12.31 4.24
N ARG A 461 -11.92 -13.10 4.14
CA ARG A 461 -12.12 -14.11 3.09
C ARG A 461 -13.48 -13.86 2.44
N PRO A 462 -13.53 -13.50 1.14
CA PRO A 462 -14.78 -13.54 0.39
C PRO A 462 -15.39 -14.94 0.45
N ASP A 463 -16.71 -15.04 0.41
CA ASP A 463 -17.39 -16.33 0.52
C ASP A 463 -17.00 -17.30 -0.60
N PHE A 464 -16.72 -16.78 -1.80
CA PHE A 464 -16.17 -17.57 -2.90
C PHE A 464 -15.34 -16.71 -3.85
N VAL A 465 -14.23 -17.25 -4.33
CA VAL A 465 -13.32 -16.56 -5.25
C VAL A 465 -13.25 -17.33 -6.57
N VAL A 466 -13.60 -16.66 -7.68
CA VAL A 466 -13.43 -17.20 -9.03
C VAL A 466 -12.01 -16.98 -9.52
N ASN A 467 -11.54 -15.73 -9.42
CA ASN A 467 -10.17 -15.33 -9.69
C ASN A 467 -9.70 -14.44 -8.55
N ASP A 468 -8.49 -14.69 -8.04
CA ASP A 468 -7.89 -13.91 -6.98
C ASP A 468 -7.60 -12.47 -7.42
N PHE A 469 -7.57 -11.57 -6.44
CA PHE A 469 -7.09 -10.21 -6.70
C PHE A 469 -5.58 -10.23 -6.95
N SER A 470 -5.16 -9.61 -8.05
CA SER A 470 -3.76 -9.41 -8.38
C SER A 470 -3.48 -7.91 -8.55
N PRO A 471 -2.54 -7.33 -7.78
CA PRO A 471 -2.19 -5.93 -7.94
C PRO A 471 -1.69 -5.62 -9.36
N ALA A 472 -1.99 -4.41 -9.84
CA ALA A 472 -1.51 -3.98 -11.14
C ALA A 472 0.00 -3.78 -11.14
N SER A 473 0.63 -4.27 -12.21
CA SER A 473 2.03 -4.02 -12.45
C SER A 473 2.28 -3.84 -13.94
N VAL A 474 2.89 -2.72 -14.31
CA VAL A 474 3.41 -2.52 -15.67
C VAL A 474 4.69 -3.32 -15.90
N LEU A 475 5.40 -3.66 -14.83
CA LEU A 475 6.63 -4.45 -14.87
C LEU A 475 6.40 -5.93 -15.15
N ASN A 476 5.20 -6.46 -14.88
CA ASN A 476 4.80 -7.81 -15.28
C ASN A 476 4.68 -8.00 -16.81
N SER A 477 4.85 -6.94 -17.60
CA SER A 477 4.85 -7.03 -19.06
C SER A 477 6.11 -7.70 -19.59
N ILE A 478 5.93 -8.79 -20.34
CA ILE A 478 7.00 -9.57 -20.99
C ILE A 478 7.81 -8.78 -22.04
N SER A 479 7.31 -7.63 -22.50
CA SER A 479 8.00 -6.76 -23.46
C SER A 479 7.54 -5.30 -23.32
N ASP A 480 8.15 -4.41 -24.10
CA ASP A 480 7.77 -3.00 -24.19
C ASP A 480 6.66 -2.74 -25.21
N ASP A 481 6.12 -3.79 -25.84
CA ASP A 481 4.98 -3.67 -26.74
C ASP A 481 3.73 -3.16 -26.00
N PRO A 482 3.04 -2.11 -26.50
CA PRO A 482 1.86 -1.55 -25.83
C PRO A 482 0.76 -2.57 -25.52
N LYS A 483 0.61 -3.63 -26.33
CA LYS A 483 -0.38 -4.68 -26.04
C LYS A 483 0.05 -5.56 -24.87
N ALA A 484 1.33 -5.87 -24.74
CA ALA A 484 1.87 -6.63 -23.62
C ALA A 484 1.70 -5.85 -22.30
N ILE A 485 1.98 -4.55 -22.29
CA ILE A 485 1.79 -3.68 -21.11
C ILE A 485 0.31 -3.60 -20.74
N ARG A 486 -0.57 -3.42 -21.74
CA ARG A 486 -2.04 -3.46 -21.53
C ARG A 486 -2.52 -4.79 -20.97
N GLN A 487 -1.90 -5.90 -21.35
CA GLN A 487 -2.25 -7.21 -20.83
C GLN A 487 -1.80 -7.38 -19.38
N ALA A 488 -0.60 -6.89 -19.04
CA ALA A 488 -0.03 -6.98 -17.69
C ALA A 488 -0.86 -6.22 -16.62
N ILE A 489 -1.50 -5.11 -17.00
CA ILE A 489 -2.31 -4.30 -16.08
C ILE A 489 -3.79 -4.73 -16.01
N ARG A 490 -4.22 -5.75 -16.74
CA ARG A 490 -5.63 -6.18 -16.74
C ARG A 490 -6.09 -6.57 -15.34
N ARG A 491 -7.39 -6.37 -15.10
CA ARG A 491 -8.08 -6.79 -13.88
C ARG A 491 -8.99 -7.96 -14.23
N ASP A 492 -8.92 -9.01 -13.44
CA ASP A 492 -9.70 -10.23 -13.63
C ASP A 492 -10.28 -10.77 -12.32
N ALA A 493 -9.98 -10.14 -11.18
CA ALA A 493 -10.47 -10.57 -9.88
C ALA A 493 -12.00 -10.59 -9.88
N HIS A 494 -12.54 -11.68 -9.37
CA HIS A 494 -13.97 -11.87 -9.32
C HIS A 494 -14.31 -12.69 -8.09
N VAL A 495 -14.99 -12.02 -7.16
CA VAL A 495 -15.37 -12.56 -5.86
C VAL A 495 -16.88 -12.58 -5.73
N PHE A 496 -17.36 -13.45 -4.85
CA PHE A 496 -18.76 -13.60 -4.51
C PHE A 496 -18.96 -13.43 -3.00
N GLU A 497 -20.05 -12.77 -2.67
CA GLU A 497 -20.58 -12.65 -1.31
C GLU A 497 -22.01 -13.22 -1.34
N PHE A 498 -22.37 -14.03 -0.34
CA PHE A 498 -23.67 -14.69 -0.24
C PHE A 498 -24.37 -14.28 1.05
N THR A 499 -25.63 -13.90 0.94
CA THR A 499 -26.44 -13.54 2.10
C THR A 499 -27.91 -13.88 1.87
N ALA A 500 -28.65 -14.09 2.96
CA ALA A 500 -30.08 -14.37 2.92
C ALA A 500 -30.89 -13.25 3.60
N ILE A 501 -31.76 -12.60 2.83
CA ILE A 501 -32.53 -11.43 3.24
C ILE A 501 -34.03 -11.70 3.07
N GLU A 502 -34.74 -11.91 4.18
CA GLU A 502 -36.16 -12.29 4.18
C GLU A 502 -37.11 -11.21 3.63
N SER A 503 -36.74 -9.95 3.69
CA SER A 503 -37.48 -8.90 3.00
C SER A 503 -36.45 -8.07 2.29
N THR A 504 -36.02 -8.55 1.12
CA THR A 504 -34.95 -7.93 0.35
C THR A 504 -35.38 -6.53 -0.08
N THR A 505 -34.69 -5.53 0.47
CA THR A 505 -34.79 -4.14 0.03
C THR A 505 -33.39 -3.63 -0.31
N SER A 506 -33.34 -2.56 -1.10
CA SER A 506 -32.08 -1.92 -1.49
C SER A 506 -31.29 -1.41 -0.27
N GLU A 507 -31.99 -0.97 0.77
CA GLU A 507 -31.40 -0.51 2.04
C GLU A 507 -30.74 -1.66 2.82
N LYS A 508 -31.36 -2.86 2.86
CA LYS A 508 -30.75 -4.03 3.51
C LYS A 508 -29.52 -4.53 2.76
N ILE A 509 -29.55 -4.49 1.43
CA ILE A 509 -28.38 -4.78 0.59
C ILE A 509 -27.25 -3.78 0.88
N LYS A 510 -27.55 -2.48 0.90
CA LYS A 510 -26.57 -1.44 1.29
C LYS A 510 -25.99 -1.67 2.67
N SER A 511 -26.85 -2.02 3.65
CA SER A 511 -26.41 -2.31 5.01
C SER A 511 -25.48 -3.51 5.09
N TYR A 512 -25.74 -4.58 4.31
CA TYR A 512 -24.85 -5.72 4.22
C TYR A 512 -23.49 -5.31 3.63
N LEU A 513 -23.52 -4.61 2.48
CA LEU A 513 -22.32 -4.13 1.81
C LEU A 513 -21.49 -3.19 2.70
N ALA A 514 -22.12 -2.31 3.49
CA ALA A 514 -21.42 -1.42 4.42
C ALA A 514 -20.53 -2.15 5.43
N SER A 515 -20.93 -3.36 5.85
CA SER A 515 -20.11 -4.18 6.77
C SER A 515 -18.94 -4.89 6.09
N LYS A 516 -18.96 -5.00 4.76
CA LYS A 516 -18.08 -5.88 3.98
C LYS A 516 -17.08 -5.11 3.12
N LEU A 517 -17.52 -4.01 2.53
CA LEU A 517 -16.74 -3.18 1.61
C LEU A 517 -15.49 -2.49 2.19
N PRO A 518 -15.41 -2.13 3.50
CA PRO A 518 -14.18 -1.60 4.08
C PRO A 518 -12.95 -2.51 3.86
N VAL A 519 -13.15 -3.83 3.83
CA VAL A 519 -12.04 -4.75 3.54
C VAL A 519 -11.59 -4.64 2.09
N TYR A 520 -12.52 -4.55 1.13
CA TYR A 520 -12.14 -4.39 -0.28
C TYR A 520 -11.38 -3.08 -0.54
N VAL A 521 -11.69 -2.05 0.24
CA VAL A 521 -10.89 -0.82 0.29
C VAL A 521 -9.47 -1.12 0.78
N GLU A 522 -9.31 -1.82 1.89
CA GLU A 522 -8.01 -2.22 2.45
C GLU A 522 -7.18 -3.07 1.45
N ILE A 523 -7.80 -4.06 0.81
CA ILE A 523 -7.19 -4.87 -0.27
C ILE A 523 -6.60 -3.96 -1.35
N THR A 524 -7.43 -3.02 -1.81
CA THR A 524 -7.06 -2.11 -2.89
C THR A 524 -5.98 -1.13 -2.44
N GLN A 525 -5.91 -0.78 -1.15
CA GLN A 525 -4.89 0.12 -0.61
C GLN A 525 -3.53 -0.54 -0.44
N GLU A 526 -3.50 -1.75 0.12
CA GLU A 526 -2.26 -2.38 0.60
C GLU A 526 -1.61 -3.35 -0.38
N GLN A 527 -2.31 -3.74 -1.44
CA GLN A 527 -1.77 -4.58 -2.51
C GLN A 527 -1.40 -3.77 -3.73
#